data_AF-A0A183FAL2-F1
#
_entry.id   AF-A0A183FAL2-F1
#
_cell.length_a   1.000
_cell.length_b   1.000
_cell.length_c   1.000
_cell.angle_alpha   90.00
_cell.angle_beta   90.00
_cell.angle_gamma   90.00
#
_symmetry.space_group_name_H-M   'P 1'
#
loop_
_entity.id
_entity.type
_entity.pdbx_description
1 polymer ?
#
loop_
_entity_poly.entity_id
_entity_poly.type
_entity_poly.pdbx_seq_one_letter_code
_entity_poly.pdbx_strand_id
1 'polypeptide(L)'
;LDAIWPRLRVLARAQPSDKYVLVKGIIDSKVTKNREVVAVTGDGTNDAPALKKADVGFAMGIAGTDVAKEASDIILTDDNFTSIVKAVMWGRNVYDSIAKFLQFQLTVNVVAVTIAFIGACAISDSPLKAVQMLWVNLIMDTLASLALATEMPTEDLLDRKPYGRTKSLISRTMVKNIVGHAFYQLVILFGIMFWGDKFIPDTPSGRNAPLGSPPSAHFTIIFNAFVLMTLCNEINARKVHGERNVFKIFWFDRSLF
;
A
#
# COMPACT_ATOMS: atom_id res chain seq x y z
N LEU A 1 21.11 -30.15 0.05
CA LEU A 1 19.67 -29.87 -0.11
C LEU A 1 19.35 -29.19 -1.44
N ASP A 2 20.12 -28.19 -1.86
CA ASP A 2 19.92 -27.40 -3.08
C ASP A 2 19.75 -28.20 -4.39
N ALA A 3 20.37 -29.39 -4.51
CA ALA A 3 20.21 -30.25 -5.68
C ALA A 3 18.87 -31.03 -5.73
N ILE A 4 18.18 -31.14 -4.59
CA ILE A 4 17.05 -32.06 -4.40
C ILE A 4 15.75 -31.29 -4.13
N TRP A 5 15.78 -30.31 -3.22
CA TRP A 5 14.57 -29.63 -2.76
C TRP A 5 13.73 -28.99 -3.89
N PRO A 6 14.29 -28.43 -4.99
CA PRO A 6 13.46 -27.81 -6.04
C PRO A 6 12.53 -28.79 -6.74
N ARG A 7 12.90 -30.08 -6.78
CA ARG A 7 12.12 -31.18 -7.37
C ARG A 7 11.39 -32.02 -6.34
N LEU A 8 11.73 -31.88 -5.06
CA LEU A 8 11.07 -32.60 -3.97
C LEU A 8 9.63 -32.11 -3.86
N ARG A 9 8.68 -33.04 -3.93
CA ARG A 9 7.23 -32.78 -3.74
C ARG A 9 6.63 -33.61 -2.62
N VAL A 10 7.17 -34.80 -2.38
CA VAL A 10 6.72 -35.71 -1.34
C VAL A 10 7.93 -36.11 -0.50
N LEU A 11 7.85 -35.88 0.81
CA LEU A 11 8.75 -36.42 1.80
C LEU A 11 7.93 -37.36 2.69
N ALA A 12 8.07 -38.67 2.49
CA ALA A 12 7.33 -39.68 3.24
C ALA A 12 8.18 -40.24 4.38
N ARG A 13 7.53 -40.69 5.46
CA ARG A 13 8.17 -41.25 6.66
C ARG A 13 9.23 -40.32 7.27
N ALA A 14 8.98 -39.02 7.22
CA ALA A 14 9.87 -38.00 7.77
C ALA A 14 9.87 -38.03 9.30
N GLN A 15 11.06 -37.91 9.89
CA GLN A 15 11.19 -37.58 11.31
C GLN A 15 10.96 -36.08 11.54
N PRO A 16 10.62 -35.65 12.76
CA PRO A 16 10.47 -34.23 13.08
C PRO A 16 11.73 -33.40 12.74
N SER A 17 12.91 -33.97 12.96
CA SER A 17 14.21 -33.42 12.57
C SER A 17 14.32 -33.18 11.06
N ASP A 18 13.81 -34.10 10.24
CA ASP A 18 13.86 -33.98 8.78
C ASP A 18 13.03 -32.80 8.28
N LYS A 19 11.85 -32.59 8.87
CA LYS A 19 10.99 -31.44 8.56
C LYS A 19 11.70 -30.13 8.89
N TYR A 20 12.33 -30.04 10.06
CA TYR A 20 13.12 -28.87 10.45
C TYR A 20 14.29 -28.62 9.49
N VAL A 21 15.06 -29.67 9.15
CA VAL A 21 16.20 -29.58 8.24
C VAL A 21 15.76 -29.15 6.84
N LEU A 22 14.62 -29.64 6.35
CA LEU A 22 14.07 -29.22 5.06
C LEU A 22 13.68 -27.74 5.07
N VAL A 23 12.96 -27.28 6.09
CA VAL A 23 12.53 -25.87 6.20
C VAL A 23 13.73 -24.96 6.27
N LYS A 24 14.70 -25.26 7.14
CA LYS A 24 15.96 -24.52 7.24
C LYS A 24 16.74 -24.55 5.92
N GLY A 25 16.79 -25.71 5.27
CA GLY A 25 17.48 -25.89 3.99
C GLY A 25 16.87 -25.09 2.84
N ILE A 26 15.54 -24.96 2.78
CA ILE A 26 14.87 -24.14 1.75
C ILE A 26 15.11 -22.65 2.04
N ILE A 27 15.06 -22.24 3.31
CA ILE A 27 15.33 -20.87 3.74
C ILE A 27 16.78 -20.45 3.43
N ASP A 28 17.75 -21.34 3.68
CA ASP A 28 19.18 -21.06 3.51
C ASP A 28 19.68 -21.38 2.07
N SER A 29 18.82 -21.93 1.21
CA SER A 29 19.16 -22.36 -0.15
C SER A 29 19.57 -21.17 -1.04
N LYS A 30 20.57 -21.40 -1.90
CA LYS A 30 21.09 -20.41 -2.86
C LYS A 30 20.64 -20.64 -4.31
N VAL A 31 19.75 -21.61 -4.53
CA VAL A 31 19.26 -21.97 -5.87
C VAL A 31 18.54 -20.79 -6.53
N THR A 32 17.72 -20.07 -5.76
CA THR A 32 17.04 -18.87 -6.24
C THR A 32 17.83 -17.63 -5.79
N LYS A 33 17.95 -16.63 -6.68
CA LYS A 33 18.69 -15.38 -6.39
C LYS A 33 18.17 -14.68 -5.13
N ASN A 34 16.89 -14.88 -4.83
CA ASN A 34 16.24 -14.43 -3.63
C ASN A 34 15.83 -15.64 -2.81
N ARG A 35 16.06 -15.62 -1.49
CA ARG A 35 15.53 -16.61 -0.55
C ARG A 35 14.02 -16.79 -0.71
N GLU A 36 13.56 -18.04 -0.74
CA GLU A 36 12.14 -18.40 -0.74
C GLU A 36 11.48 -18.08 0.62
N VAL A 37 10.18 -17.75 0.58
CA VAL A 37 9.36 -17.58 1.78
C VAL A 37 8.63 -18.90 2.03
N VAL A 38 8.88 -19.52 3.17
CA VAL A 38 8.36 -20.87 3.47
C VAL A 38 7.24 -20.79 4.49
N ALA A 39 6.07 -21.28 4.09
CA ALA A 39 4.96 -21.57 4.99
C ALA A 39 4.95 -23.06 5.36
N VAL A 40 4.77 -23.36 6.64
CA VAL A 40 4.74 -24.75 7.15
C VAL A 40 3.46 -24.96 7.93
N THR A 41 2.83 -26.11 7.76
CA THR A 41 1.68 -26.53 8.58
C THR A 41 2.09 -27.66 9.53
N GLY A 42 1.49 -27.70 10.72
CA GLY A 42 1.72 -28.76 11.70
C GLY A 42 0.63 -28.81 12.77
N ASP A 43 0.52 -29.94 13.43
CA ASP A 43 -0.51 -30.23 14.45
C ASP A 43 0.11 -30.83 15.72
N GLY A 44 1.24 -31.53 15.59
CA GLY A 44 1.94 -32.15 16.72
C GLY A 44 2.94 -31.25 17.44
N THR A 45 3.22 -31.58 18.71
CA THR A 45 4.31 -30.98 19.52
C THR A 45 5.66 -31.06 18.82
N ASN A 46 5.87 -32.13 18.06
CA ASN A 46 7.07 -32.40 17.27
C ASN A 46 7.27 -31.42 16.10
N ASP A 47 6.20 -30.76 15.64
CA ASP A 47 6.28 -29.78 14.55
C ASP A 47 6.66 -28.38 15.03
N ALA A 48 6.60 -28.12 16.34
CA ALA A 48 6.86 -26.80 16.91
C ALA A 48 8.21 -26.18 16.47
N PRO A 49 9.34 -26.91 16.44
CA PRO A 49 10.60 -26.35 15.96
C PRO A 49 10.57 -25.95 14.48
N ALA A 50 9.86 -26.71 13.64
CA ALA A 50 9.74 -26.44 12.22
C ALA A 50 8.78 -25.27 11.95
N LEU A 51 7.65 -25.22 12.67
CA LEU A 51 6.69 -24.10 12.64
C LEU A 51 7.40 -22.79 13.02
N LYS A 52 8.17 -22.80 14.13
CA LYS A 52 8.87 -21.61 14.59
C LYS A 52 10.01 -21.16 13.67
N LYS A 53 10.57 -22.08 12.88
CA LYS A 53 11.66 -21.79 11.94
C LYS A 53 11.15 -21.28 10.60
N ALA A 54 9.92 -21.59 10.23
CA ALA A 54 9.29 -21.13 9.00
C ALA A 54 9.16 -19.60 8.96
N ASP A 55 8.95 -19.02 7.78
CA ASP A 55 8.58 -17.60 7.69
C ASP A 55 7.13 -17.37 8.15
N VAL A 56 6.25 -18.38 7.96
CA VAL A 56 4.88 -18.38 8.48
C VAL A 56 4.50 -19.81 8.91
N GLY A 57 4.20 -20.01 10.19
CA GLY A 57 3.69 -21.28 10.73
C GLY A 57 2.17 -21.34 10.80
N PHE A 58 1.57 -22.40 10.29
CA PHE A 58 0.14 -22.72 10.39
C PHE A 58 -0.08 -23.89 11.36
N ALA A 59 -0.93 -23.69 12.37
CA ALA A 59 -1.40 -24.77 13.24
C ALA A 59 -2.84 -25.17 12.93
N MET A 60 -3.14 -26.46 13.09
CA MET A 60 -4.51 -26.97 13.08
C MET A 60 -5.23 -26.57 14.39
N GLY A 61 -6.45 -26.06 14.28
CA GLY A 61 -7.25 -25.56 15.40
C GLY A 61 -7.99 -26.67 16.12
N ILE A 62 -8.52 -27.66 15.39
CA ILE A 62 -9.31 -28.75 15.95
C ILE A 62 -8.39 -29.90 16.37
N ALA A 63 -7.57 -30.39 15.45
CA ALA A 63 -6.67 -31.53 15.70
C ALA A 63 -5.31 -31.14 16.33
N GLY A 64 -4.94 -29.86 16.30
CA GLY A 64 -3.62 -29.42 16.75
C GLY A 64 -3.47 -29.33 18.26
N THR A 65 -2.29 -29.75 18.72
CA THR A 65 -1.84 -29.61 20.12
C THR A 65 -1.61 -28.16 20.50
N ASP A 66 -1.78 -27.82 21.78
CA ASP A 66 -1.59 -26.44 22.26
C ASP A 66 -0.15 -25.94 22.03
N VAL A 67 0.83 -26.83 22.13
CA VAL A 67 2.24 -26.52 21.82
C VAL A 67 2.43 -26.13 20.34
N ALA A 68 1.73 -26.80 19.42
CA ALA A 68 1.79 -26.44 18.00
C ALA A 68 1.11 -25.08 17.74
N LYS A 69 -0.01 -24.80 18.41
CA LYS A 69 -0.72 -23.51 18.33
C LYS A 69 0.14 -22.36 18.85
N GLU A 70 0.78 -22.52 20.00
CA GLU A 70 1.70 -21.52 20.57
C GLU A 70 2.96 -21.29 19.71
N ALA A 71 3.42 -22.32 19.01
CA ALA A 71 4.58 -22.23 18.12
C ALA A 71 4.25 -21.63 16.74
N SER A 72 2.97 -21.55 16.36
CA SER A 72 2.50 -21.07 15.06
C SER A 72 2.18 -19.57 15.03
N ASP A 73 2.15 -18.98 13.84
CA ASP A 73 1.76 -17.58 13.63
C ASP A 73 0.26 -17.44 13.31
N ILE A 74 -0.34 -18.46 12.68
CA ILE A 74 -1.75 -18.48 12.28
C ILE A 74 -2.36 -19.84 12.65
N ILE A 75 -3.53 -19.80 13.30
CA ILE A 75 -4.31 -21.00 13.65
C ILE A 75 -5.48 -21.13 12.68
N LEU A 76 -5.59 -22.29 12.02
CA LEU A 76 -6.72 -22.62 11.16
C LEU A 76 -7.87 -23.15 12.03
N THR A 77 -8.98 -22.43 12.10
CA THR A 77 -10.10 -22.83 12.96
C THR A 77 -10.91 -24.01 12.42
N ASP A 78 -10.77 -24.32 11.13
CA ASP A 78 -11.54 -25.32 10.41
C ASP A 78 -10.70 -26.51 9.87
N ASP A 79 -9.40 -26.54 10.19
CA ASP A 79 -8.43 -27.55 9.72
C ASP A 79 -8.42 -27.78 8.20
N ASN A 80 -8.82 -26.77 7.41
CA ASN A 80 -8.94 -26.88 5.96
C ASN A 80 -7.79 -26.18 5.22
N PHE A 81 -7.15 -26.88 4.29
CA PHE A 81 -6.11 -26.31 3.42
C PHE A 81 -6.61 -25.14 2.57
N THR A 82 -7.91 -25.08 2.28
CA THR A 82 -8.53 -23.95 1.57
C THR A 82 -8.36 -22.63 2.35
N SER A 83 -8.35 -22.69 3.68
CA SER A 83 -8.14 -21.53 4.54
C SER A 83 -6.71 -20.97 4.42
N ILE A 84 -5.72 -21.80 4.12
CA ILE A 84 -4.36 -21.35 3.80
C ILE A 84 -4.35 -20.56 2.49
N VAL A 85 -5.05 -21.04 1.45
CA VAL A 85 -5.16 -20.32 0.17
C VAL A 85 -5.84 -18.95 0.38
N LYS A 86 -6.89 -18.90 1.20
CA LYS A 86 -7.54 -17.64 1.59
C LYS A 86 -6.59 -16.71 2.33
N ALA A 87 -5.80 -17.22 3.28
CA ALA A 87 -4.80 -16.41 4.00
C ALA A 87 -3.75 -15.80 3.04
N VAL A 88 -3.29 -16.57 2.04
CA VAL A 88 -2.37 -16.06 1.00
C VAL A 88 -3.03 -14.97 0.17
N MET A 89 -4.29 -15.15 -0.22
CA MET A 89 -5.06 -14.15 -0.96
C MET A 89 -5.22 -12.85 -0.15
N TRP A 90 -5.53 -12.93 1.15
CA TRP A 90 -5.58 -11.77 2.04
C TRP A 90 -4.21 -11.09 2.19
N GLY A 91 -3.13 -11.86 2.34
CA GLY A 91 -1.78 -11.30 2.40
C GLY A 91 -1.40 -10.53 1.12
N ARG A 92 -1.79 -11.05 -0.05
CA ARG A 92 -1.60 -10.35 -1.34
C ARG A 92 -2.43 -9.06 -1.43
N ASN A 93 -3.64 -9.06 -0.88
CA ASN A 93 -4.50 -7.88 -0.85
C ASN A 93 -3.93 -6.78 0.04
N VAL A 94 -3.47 -7.12 1.25
CA VAL A 94 -2.84 -6.17 2.18
C VAL A 94 -1.64 -5.48 1.52
N TYR A 95 -0.78 -6.22 0.83
CA TYR A 95 0.36 -5.64 0.11
C TYR A 95 -0.07 -4.63 -0.95
N ASP A 96 -1.09 -4.96 -1.74
CA ASP A 96 -1.61 -4.06 -2.77
C ASP A 96 -2.28 -2.82 -2.17
N SER A 97 -3.02 -2.95 -1.06
CA SER A 97 -3.59 -1.82 -0.32
C SER A 97 -2.51 -0.86 0.16
N ILE A 98 -1.39 -1.37 0.69
CA ILE A 98 -0.24 -0.55 1.08
C ILE A 98 0.35 0.17 -0.14
N ALA A 99 0.51 -0.52 -1.26
CA ALA A 99 1.03 0.09 -2.48
C ALA A 99 0.12 1.20 -3.02
N LYS A 100 -1.21 0.99 -3.04
CA LYS A 100 -2.22 2.01 -3.41
C LYS A 100 -2.12 3.23 -2.49
N PHE A 101 -2.03 3.00 -1.18
CA PHE A 101 -1.90 4.06 -0.17
C PHE A 101 -0.62 4.88 -0.38
N LEU A 102 0.52 4.21 -0.60
CA LEU A 102 1.77 4.90 -0.88
C LEU A 102 1.74 5.70 -2.18
N GLN A 103 1.09 5.20 -3.24
CA GLN A 103 0.93 5.95 -4.49
C GLN A 103 0.19 7.27 -4.24
N PHE A 104 -0.91 7.21 -3.48
CA PHE A 104 -1.69 8.38 -3.11
C PHE A 104 -0.86 9.34 -2.24
N GLN A 105 -0.33 8.84 -1.12
CA GLN A 105 0.39 9.63 -0.11
C GLN A 105 1.61 10.35 -0.68
N LEU A 106 2.39 9.65 -1.52
CA LEU A 106 3.57 10.25 -2.14
C LEU A 106 3.20 11.33 -3.14
N THR A 107 2.09 11.17 -3.88
CA THR A 107 1.63 12.19 -4.84
C THR A 107 1.26 13.48 -4.13
N VAL A 108 0.48 13.39 -3.05
CA VAL A 108 0.05 14.55 -2.25
C VAL A 108 1.24 15.28 -1.64
N ASN A 109 2.17 14.53 -1.04
CA ASN A 109 3.37 15.11 -0.44
C ASN A 109 4.28 15.80 -1.45
N VAL A 110 4.50 15.20 -2.62
CA VAL A 110 5.30 15.82 -3.69
C VAL A 110 4.66 17.15 -4.12
N VAL A 111 3.35 17.20 -4.33
CA VAL A 111 2.65 18.40 -4.77
C VAL A 111 2.64 19.48 -3.68
N ALA A 112 2.32 19.11 -2.44
CA ALA A 112 2.30 20.04 -1.30
C ALA A 112 3.68 20.68 -1.05
N VAL A 113 4.75 19.88 -1.01
CA VAL A 113 6.12 20.37 -0.81
C VAL A 113 6.56 21.26 -1.97
N THR A 114 6.29 20.86 -3.22
CA THR A 114 6.70 21.63 -4.40
C THR A 114 6.00 22.99 -4.47
N ILE A 115 4.71 23.05 -4.14
CA ILE A 115 3.94 24.31 -4.09
C ILE A 115 4.39 25.21 -2.96
N ALA A 116 4.59 24.65 -1.76
CA ALA A 116 5.07 25.42 -0.62
C ALA A 116 6.45 26.02 -0.90
N PHE A 117 7.35 25.24 -1.49
CA PHE A 117 8.70 25.69 -1.84
C PHE A 117 8.68 26.77 -2.93
N ILE A 118 8.00 26.52 -4.06
CA ILE A 118 7.96 27.49 -5.17
C ILE A 118 7.17 28.74 -4.78
N GLY A 119 6.08 28.60 -4.02
CA GLY A 119 5.31 29.73 -3.48
C GLY A 119 6.16 30.61 -2.58
N ALA A 120 6.91 30.00 -1.64
CA ALA A 120 7.82 30.74 -0.77
C ALA A 120 8.94 31.46 -1.53
N CYS A 121 9.52 30.84 -2.57
CA CYS A 121 10.56 31.46 -3.37
C CYS A 121 10.05 32.59 -4.29
N ALA A 122 8.83 32.45 -4.84
CA ALA A 122 8.32 33.37 -5.86
C ALA A 122 7.48 34.53 -5.28
N ILE A 123 6.76 34.29 -4.18
CA ILE A 123 5.76 35.22 -3.61
C ILE A 123 6.14 35.64 -2.18
N SER A 124 7.22 35.08 -1.61
CA SER A 124 7.64 35.28 -0.22
C SER A 124 6.57 34.92 0.83
N ASP A 125 5.52 34.20 0.41
CA ASP A 125 4.48 33.60 1.26
C ASP A 125 4.05 32.25 0.65
N SER A 126 3.65 31.32 1.50
CA SER A 126 3.13 30.01 1.04
C SER A 126 1.62 30.11 0.82
N PRO A 127 1.12 29.68 -0.36
CA PRO A 127 -0.33 29.66 -0.63
C PRO A 127 -1.08 28.66 0.27
N LEU A 128 -0.36 27.69 0.85
CA LEU A 128 -0.87 26.75 1.83
C LEU A 128 -0.34 27.13 3.21
N LYS A 129 -1.24 27.54 4.11
CA LYS A 129 -0.86 27.86 5.50
C LYS A 129 -0.57 26.57 6.28
N ALA A 130 0.27 26.65 7.31
CA ALA A 130 0.69 25.50 8.11
C ALA A 130 -0.50 24.69 8.67
N VAL A 131 -1.54 25.38 9.15
CA VAL A 131 -2.77 24.74 9.66
C VAL A 131 -3.53 23.99 8.57
N GLN A 132 -3.61 24.54 7.36
CA GLN A 132 -4.26 23.90 6.21
C GLN A 132 -3.51 22.65 5.77
N MET A 133 -2.17 22.70 5.77
CA MET A 133 -1.34 21.53 5.47
C MET A 133 -1.50 20.43 6.52
N LEU A 134 -1.55 20.79 7.81
CA LEU A 134 -1.80 19.84 8.89
C LEU A 134 -3.19 19.21 8.78
N TRP A 135 -4.20 20.01 8.44
CA TRP A 135 -5.56 19.53 8.22
C TRP A 135 -5.65 18.54 7.04
N VAL A 136 -5.00 18.86 5.91
CA VAL A 136 -4.96 17.97 4.74
C VAL A 136 -4.29 16.65 5.11
N ASN A 137 -3.10 16.69 5.73
CA ASN A 137 -2.41 15.46 6.13
C ASN A 137 -3.24 14.65 7.14
N LEU A 138 -3.82 15.29 8.15
CA LEU A 138 -4.57 14.55 9.16
C LEU A 138 -5.82 13.87 8.59
N ILE A 139 -6.63 14.59 7.81
CA ILE A 139 -7.90 14.06 7.32
C ILE A 139 -7.70 13.17 6.10
N MET A 140 -6.84 13.56 5.15
CA MET A 140 -6.63 12.76 3.94
C MET A 140 -5.86 11.48 4.25
N ASP A 141 -4.87 11.50 5.15
CA ASP A 141 -4.12 10.27 5.49
C ASP A 141 -5.02 9.28 6.23
N THR A 142 -5.88 9.77 7.14
CA THR A 142 -6.80 8.90 7.90
C THR A 142 -7.92 8.35 7.04
N LEU A 143 -8.58 9.19 6.22
CA LEU A 143 -9.65 8.73 5.34
C LEU A 143 -9.13 7.81 4.22
N ALA A 144 -8.00 8.15 3.59
CA ALA A 144 -7.43 7.32 2.53
C ALA A 144 -6.89 5.99 3.06
N SER A 145 -6.28 5.98 4.25
CA SER A 145 -5.84 4.72 4.88
C SER A 145 -7.03 3.82 5.23
N LEU A 146 -8.13 4.39 5.75
CA LEU A 146 -9.36 3.64 6.01
C LEU A 146 -9.96 3.08 4.71
N ALA A 147 -10.12 3.93 3.69
CA ALA A 147 -10.73 3.55 2.42
C ALA A 147 -9.93 2.49 1.65
N LEU A 148 -8.62 2.43 1.83
CA LEU A 148 -7.74 1.47 1.17
C LEU A 148 -7.53 0.19 2.00
N ALA A 149 -7.69 0.27 3.32
CA ALA A 149 -7.65 -0.89 4.22
C ALA A 149 -8.90 -1.76 4.12
N THR A 150 -10.03 -1.21 3.66
CA THR A 150 -11.32 -1.92 3.58
C THR A 150 -11.56 -2.65 2.25
N GLU A 151 -10.65 -2.54 1.28
CA GLU A 151 -10.83 -3.24 0.00
C GLU A 151 -10.79 -4.76 0.20
N MET A 152 -11.80 -5.46 -0.31
CA MET A 152 -11.86 -6.92 -0.25
C MET A 152 -10.93 -7.57 -1.29
N PRO A 153 -10.33 -8.73 -0.96
CA PRO A 153 -9.51 -9.47 -1.90
C PRO A 153 -10.32 -9.99 -3.09
N THR A 154 -9.70 -10.05 -4.27
CA THR A 154 -10.25 -10.69 -5.48
C THR A 154 -9.46 -11.93 -5.87
N GLU A 155 -10.11 -12.89 -6.54
CA GLU A 155 -9.44 -14.13 -7.00
C GLU A 155 -8.36 -13.85 -8.06
N ASP A 156 -8.51 -12.79 -8.86
CA ASP A 156 -7.49 -12.31 -9.81
C ASP A 156 -6.11 -12.10 -9.15
N LEU A 157 -6.07 -11.86 -7.82
CA LEU A 157 -4.83 -11.73 -7.06
C LEU A 157 -4.02 -13.02 -7.03
N LEU A 158 -4.61 -14.19 -7.29
CA LEU A 158 -3.96 -15.50 -7.26
C LEU A 158 -3.26 -15.86 -8.57
N ASP A 159 -3.72 -15.33 -9.70
CA ASP A 159 -3.19 -15.64 -11.04
C ASP A 159 -1.80 -15.06 -11.31
N ARG A 160 -1.42 -14.02 -10.57
CA ARG A 160 -0.10 -13.40 -10.68
C ARG A 160 0.97 -14.16 -9.90
N LYS A 161 2.22 -14.05 -10.37
CA LYS A 161 3.40 -14.55 -9.64
C LYS A 161 3.57 -13.81 -8.30
N PRO A 162 4.06 -14.49 -7.25
CA PRO A 162 4.30 -13.87 -5.95
C PRO A 162 5.33 -12.74 -6.03
N TYR A 163 5.20 -11.76 -5.13
CA TYR A 163 6.18 -10.69 -4.99
C TYR A 163 7.50 -11.24 -4.44
N GLY A 164 8.62 -10.85 -5.06
CA GLY A 164 9.95 -11.20 -4.56
C GLY A 164 10.32 -10.38 -3.33
N ARG A 165 11.02 -10.99 -2.36
CA ARG A 165 11.42 -10.35 -1.09
C ARG A 165 12.17 -9.02 -1.24
N THR A 166 13.01 -8.90 -2.27
CA THR A 166 13.88 -7.73 -2.51
C THR A 166 13.29 -6.74 -3.53
N LYS A 167 12.06 -6.97 -3.98
CA LYS A 167 11.43 -6.07 -4.95
C LYS A 167 11.06 -4.76 -4.25
N SER A 168 11.45 -3.63 -4.85
CA SER A 168 11.06 -2.31 -4.35
C SER A 168 9.53 -2.20 -4.25
N LEU A 169 9.06 -1.62 -3.15
CA LEU A 169 7.64 -1.39 -2.87
C LEU A 169 7.03 -0.40 -3.88
N ILE A 170 7.82 0.60 -4.31
CA ILE A 170 7.41 1.56 -5.33
C ILE A 170 7.83 1.03 -6.70
N SER A 171 6.84 0.56 -7.47
CA SER A 171 7.06 0.06 -8.82
C SER A 171 7.27 1.20 -9.84
N ARG A 172 7.87 0.90 -11.00
CA ARG A 172 8.03 1.89 -12.09
C ARG A 172 6.70 2.46 -12.57
N THR A 173 5.64 1.64 -12.57
CA THR A 173 4.28 2.08 -12.92
C THR A 173 3.74 3.06 -11.89
N MET A 174 3.96 2.81 -10.60
CA MET A 174 3.59 3.76 -9.53
C MET A 174 4.32 5.08 -9.68
N VAL A 175 5.64 5.05 -9.95
CA VAL A 175 6.40 6.30 -10.19
C VAL A 175 5.81 7.09 -11.36
N LYS A 176 5.47 6.42 -12.46
CA LYS A 176 4.84 7.08 -13.62
C LYS A 176 3.51 7.72 -13.22
N ASN A 177 2.68 7.04 -12.44
CA ASN A 177 1.41 7.56 -11.95
C ASN A 177 1.63 8.76 -11.02
N ILE A 178 2.53 8.64 -10.04
CA ILE A 178 2.87 9.71 -9.08
C ILE A 178 3.34 10.96 -9.82
N VAL A 179 4.31 10.83 -10.72
CA VAL A 179 4.86 11.96 -11.47
C VAL A 179 3.82 12.56 -12.41
N GLY A 180 3.01 11.73 -13.08
CA GLY A 180 1.95 12.19 -13.98
C GLY A 180 0.89 13.01 -13.26
N HIS A 181 0.35 12.50 -12.15
CA HIS A 181 -0.64 13.21 -11.34
C HIS A 181 -0.05 14.44 -10.65
N ALA A 182 1.19 14.35 -10.12
CA ALA A 182 1.86 15.49 -9.52
C ALA A 182 2.08 16.61 -10.55
N PHE A 183 2.57 16.28 -11.75
CA PHE A 183 2.75 17.25 -12.81
C PHE A 183 1.43 17.93 -13.21
N TYR A 184 0.36 17.16 -13.38
CA TYR A 184 -0.99 17.68 -13.66
C TYR A 184 -1.47 18.67 -12.58
N GLN A 185 -1.39 18.27 -11.31
CA GLN A 185 -1.82 19.12 -10.19
C GLN A 185 -0.96 20.39 -10.09
N LEU A 186 0.36 20.27 -10.28
CA LEU A 186 1.28 21.42 -10.24
C LEU A 186 1.00 22.41 -11.36
N VAL A 187 0.74 21.95 -12.59
CA VAL A 187 0.41 22.84 -13.72
C VAL A 187 -0.85 23.64 -13.42
N ILE A 188 -1.89 23.01 -12.88
CA ILE A 188 -3.13 23.70 -12.52
C ILE A 188 -2.91 24.66 -11.35
N LEU A 189 -2.24 24.21 -10.28
CA LEU A 189 -2.05 25.02 -9.08
C LEU A 189 -1.13 26.21 -9.34
N PHE A 190 -0.08 26.06 -10.16
CA PHE A 190 0.74 27.19 -10.61
C PHE A 190 -0.01 28.09 -11.58
N GLY A 191 -0.83 27.53 -12.46
CA GLY A 191 -1.71 28.31 -13.33
C GLY A 191 -2.63 29.24 -12.54
N ILE A 192 -3.30 28.70 -11.51
CA ILE A 192 -4.13 29.49 -10.59
C ILE A 192 -3.25 30.46 -9.80
N MET A 193 -2.12 30.02 -9.26
CA MET A 193 -1.26 30.87 -8.42
C MET A 193 -0.69 32.10 -9.14
N PHE A 194 -0.30 31.98 -10.42
CA PHE A 194 0.32 33.08 -11.16
C PHE A 194 -0.62 33.85 -12.07
N TRP A 195 -1.69 33.22 -12.57
CA TRP A 195 -2.64 33.82 -13.50
C TRP A 195 -4.09 33.80 -13.02
N GLY A 196 -4.39 33.31 -11.82
CA GLY A 196 -5.75 33.22 -11.28
C GLY A 196 -6.46 34.57 -11.20
N ASP A 197 -5.72 35.64 -10.92
CA ASP A 197 -6.21 37.03 -10.91
C ASP A 197 -6.67 37.54 -12.28
N LYS A 198 -6.23 36.92 -13.37
CA LYS A 198 -6.65 37.25 -14.75
C LYS A 198 -7.76 36.36 -15.27
N PHE A 199 -7.79 35.10 -14.85
CA PHE A 199 -8.73 34.10 -15.38
C PHE A 199 -10.01 33.96 -14.55
N ILE A 200 -9.98 34.33 -13.26
CA ILE A 200 -11.13 34.19 -12.36
C ILE A 200 -11.71 35.59 -12.09
N PRO A 201 -12.90 35.90 -12.65
CA PRO A 201 -13.58 37.16 -12.40
C PRO A 201 -13.75 37.43 -10.91
N ASP A 202 -13.63 38.70 -10.51
CA ASP A 202 -13.89 39.19 -9.14
C ASP A 202 -12.99 38.63 -8.03
N THR A 203 -11.81 38.08 -8.36
CA THR A 203 -10.83 37.61 -7.37
C THR A 203 -9.58 38.49 -7.32
N PRO A 204 -9.46 39.41 -6.33
CA PRO A 204 -8.25 40.20 -6.18
C PRO A 204 -7.06 39.28 -5.85
N SER A 205 -5.92 39.56 -6.48
CA SER A 205 -4.69 38.80 -6.28
C SER A 205 -4.27 38.85 -4.82
N GLY A 206 -4.25 37.68 -4.17
CA GLY A 206 -3.69 37.51 -2.83
C GLY A 206 -2.16 37.58 -2.75
N ARG A 207 -1.47 37.75 -3.89
CA ARG A 207 0.00 37.78 -3.95
C ARG A 207 0.53 39.07 -3.31
N ASN A 208 1.69 38.99 -2.64
CA ASN A 208 2.36 40.11 -1.98
C ASN A 208 1.51 40.84 -0.92
N ALA A 209 0.51 40.17 -0.36
CA ALA A 209 -0.26 40.72 0.74
C ALA A 209 0.67 40.92 1.96
N PRO A 210 0.60 42.07 2.68
CA PRO A 210 1.42 42.30 3.85
C PRO A 210 1.20 41.22 4.92
N LEU A 211 2.25 40.92 5.70
CA LEU A 211 2.20 39.93 6.77
C LEU A 211 1.09 40.31 7.79
N GLY A 212 0.09 39.43 7.97
CA GLY A 212 -1.09 39.69 8.81
C GLY A 212 -2.35 40.12 8.05
N SER A 213 -2.32 40.15 6.72
CA SER A 213 -3.51 40.39 5.89
C SER A 213 -4.59 39.32 6.11
N PRO A 214 -5.88 39.66 5.96
CA PRO A 214 -6.96 38.68 5.98
C PRO A 214 -6.79 37.64 4.86
N PRO A 215 -7.30 36.40 5.05
CA PRO A 215 -7.20 35.34 4.06
C PRO A 215 -7.82 35.79 2.72
N SER A 216 -7.05 35.67 1.64
CA SER A 216 -7.52 36.08 0.31
C SER A 216 -8.39 34.99 -0.31
N ALA A 217 -9.42 35.40 -1.06
CA ALA A 217 -10.23 34.49 -1.86
C ALA A 217 -9.37 33.69 -2.86
N HIS A 218 -8.31 34.31 -3.40
CA HIS A 218 -7.37 33.68 -4.30
C HIS A 218 -6.67 32.45 -3.69
N PHE A 219 -6.12 32.55 -2.47
CA PHE A 219 -5.49 31.41 -1.80
C PHE A 219 -6.50 30.34 -1.36
N THR A 220 -7.73 30.73 -1.01
CA THR A 220 -8.81 29.77 -0.73
C THR A 220 -9.15 28.94 -1.96
N ILE A 221 -9.17 29.53 -3.16
CA ILE A 221 -9.41 28.79 -4.41
C ILE A 221 -8.28 27.79 -4.68
N ILE A 222 -7.02 28.18 -4.47
CA ILE A 222 -5.87 27.27 -4.61
C ILE A 222 -6.00 26.10 -3.65
N PHE A 223 -6.32 26.37 -2.38
CA PHE A 223 -6.55 25.33 -1.38
C PHE A 223 -7.70 24.39 -1.78
N ASN A 224 -8.84 24.93 -2.20
CA ASN A 224 -9.99 24.13 -2.59
C ASN A 224 -9.70 23.28 -3.84
N ALA A 225 -9.06 23.86 -4.86
CA ALA A 225 -8.64 23.14 -6.06
C ALA A 225 -7.68 22.00 -5.71
N PHE A 226 -6.73 22.23 -4.80
CA PHE A 226 -5.81 21.21 -4.31
C PHE A 226 -6.56 20.07 -3.58
N VAL A 227 -7.48 20.37 -2.67
CA VAL A 227 -8.28 19.37 -1.95
C VAL A 227 -9.13 18.54 -2.92
N LEU A 228 -9.87 19.19 -3.83
CA LEU A 228 -10.73 18.50 -4.79
C LEU A 228 -9.92 17.61 -5.75
N MET A 229 -8.81 18.11 -6.27
CA MET A 229 -7.92 17.29 -7.10
C MET A 229 -7.31 16.12 -6.34
N THR A 230 -7.07 16.28 -5.04
CA THR A 230 -6.57 15.21 -4.18
C THR A 230 -7.64 14.15 -3.96
N LEU A 231 -8.89 14.53 -3.70
CA LEU A 231 -10.01 13.58 -3.61
C LEU A 231 -10.20 12.79 -4.92
N CYS A 232 -10.10 13.46 -6.08
CA CYS A 232 -10.11 12.75 -7.36
C CYS A 232 -8.90 11.83 -7.54
N ASN A 233 -7.73 12.23 -7.05
CA ASN A 233 -6.53 11.39 -7.09
C ASN A 233 -6.66 10.14 -6.21
N GLU A 234 -7.37 10.22 -5.09
CA GLU A 234 -7.65 9.06 -4.22
C GLU A 234 -8.36 7.95 -4.98
N ILE A 235 -9.38 8.30 -5.77
CA ILE A 235 -10.12 7.37 -6.60
C ILE A 235 -9.19 6.73 -7.65
N ASN A 236 -8.34 7.53 -8.31
CA ASN A 236 -7.37 7.04 -9.29
C ASN A 236 -6.28 6.15 -8.67
N ALA A 237 -5.86 6.43 -7.44
CA ALA A 237 -4.80 5.72 -6.75
C ALA A 237 -5.17 4.29 -6.34
N ARG A 238 -6.46 3.93 -6.35
CA ARG A 238 -6.94 2.54 -6.15
C ARG A 238 -6.43 1.58 -7.22
N LYS A 239 -5.94 2.07 -8.37
CA LYS A 239 -5.42 1.25 -9.47
C LYS A 239 -3.90 1.42 -9.63
N VAL A 240 -3.16 0.36 -9.31
CA VAL A 240 -1.68 0.35 -9.32
C VAL A 240 -1.10 -0.41 -10.52
N HIS A 241 -1.80 -1.42 -11.04
CA HIS A 241 -1.27 -2.36 -12.04
C HIS A 241 -1.58 -1.99 -13.50
N GLY A 242 -1.64 -0.70 -13.83
CA GLY A 242 -1.86 -0.23 -15.22
C GLY A 242 -3.31 -0.40 -15.72
N GLU A 243 -4.24 -0.62 -14.81
CA GLU A 243 -5.68 -0.69 -15.10
C GLU A 243 -6.22 0.70 -15.46
N ARG A 244 -6.96 0.81 -16.56
CA ARG A 244 -7.52 2.09 -17.05
C ARG A 244 -8.90 2.42 -16.47
N ASN A 245 -9.65 1.41 -16.03
CA ASN A 245 -11.02 1.58 -15.53
C ASN A 245 -11.04 1.76 -14.01
N VAL A 246 -11.03 3.02 -13.59
CA VAL A 246 -10.99 3.42 -12.18
C VAL A 246 -12.34 3.15 -11.47
N PHE A 247 -13.47 3.28 -12.19
CA PHE A 247 -14.81 3.10 -11.63
C PHE A 247 -15.33 1.67 -11.57
N LYS A 248 -14.55 0.67 -12.02
CA LYS A 248 -15.01 -0.73 -12.04
C LYS A 248 -15.32 -1.26 -10.62
N ILE A 249 -14.61 -0.77 -9.61
CA ILE A 249 -14.78 -1.17 -8.20
C ILE A 249 -15.94 -0.43 -7.53
N PHE A 250 -16.27 0.79 -7.97
CA PHE A 250 -17.24 1.67 -7.31
C PHE A 250 -18.65 1.07 -7.22
N TRP A 251 -19.00 0.14 -8.11
CA TRP A 251 -20.30 -0.53 -8.14
C TRP A 251 -20.35 -1.84 -7.32
N PHE A 252 -19.19 -2.37 -6.91
CA PHE A 252 -19.08 -3.62 -6.16
C PHE A 252 -18.72 -3.40 -4.69
N ASP A 253 -18.05 -2.31 -4.37
CA ASP A 253 -17.61 -2.01 -3.00
C ASP A 253 -18.66 -1.17 -2.27
N ARG A 254 -19.49 -1.82 -1.43
CA ARG A 254 -20.48 -1.15 -0.57
C ARG A 254 -19.86 -0.52 0.68
N SER A 255 -18.56 -0.66 0.93
CA SER A 255 -17.92 -0.14 2.17
C SER A 255 -17.80 1.39 2.23
N LEU A 256 -18.24 2.10 1.19
CA LEU A 256 -18.33 3.56 1.12
C LEU A 256 -19.73 4.11 1.49
N PHE A 257 -20.65 3.25 1.97
CA PHE A 257 -21.92 3.64 2.60
C PHE A 257 -22.10 2.97 3.96
#